data_AF-A0AA50DNU9-F1
#
_entry.id   AF-A0AA50DNU9-F1
#
_cell.length_a   1.000
_cell.length_b   1.000
_cell.length_c   1.000
_cell.angle_alpha   90.00
_cell.angle_beta   90.00
_cell.angle_gamma   90.00
#
_symmetry.space_group_name_H-M   'P 1'
#
loop_
_entity.id
_entity.type
_entity.pdbx_description
1 polymer ?
#
loop_
_entity_poly.entity_id
_entity_poly.type
_entity_poly.pdbx_seq_one_letter_code
_entity_poly.pdbx_strand_id
1 'polypeptide(L)'
;MKLDFFKPLVEPKEYHPNFERLLPDTYSNAKKLFNDWASGFDDRDGKLVKEFQTTFNSTFWEVYLYATFKKMGFNINLSNASPNFHINKGNADVIVEATICNSAVGKVPEWDRTDEYLSSIPKRFW
;
A
#
# COMPACT_ATOMS: atom_id res chain seq x y z
N MET A 1 8.73 17.01 2.43
CA MET A 1 9.79 16.17 3.03
C MET A 1 9.70 14.80 2.37
N LYS A 2 10.80 14.11 2.03
CA LYS A 2 10.71 12.79 1.39
C LYS A 2 10.28 11.76 2.44
N LEU A 3 9.15 11.08 2.23
CA LEU A 3 8.73 9.97 3.08
C LEU A 3 9.71 8.81 2.93
N ASP A 4 10.08 8.19 4.04
CA ASP A 4 10.89 6.97 4.05
C ASP A 4 10.09 5.84 4.71
N PHE A 5 9.46 5.03 3.87
CA PHE A 5 8.56 3.96 4.31
C PHE A 5 9.29 2.82 5.05
N PHE A 6 10.59 2.68 4.83
CA PHE A 6 11.38 1.55 5.34
C PHE A 6 12.30 1.92 6.50
N LYS A 7 12.22 3.16 7.00
CA LYS A 7 12.80 3.55 8.28
C LYS A 7 11.82 3.18 9.40
N PRO A 8 12.14 2.25 10.31
CA PRO A 8 11.24 1.86 11.38
C PRO A 8 10.79 3.02 12.28
N LEU A 9 9.48 3.11 12.51
CA LEU A 9 8.82 4.05 13.43
C LEU A 9 8.14 3.34 14.61
N VAL A 10 8.00 2.03 14.53
CA VAL A 10 7.38 1.17 15.56
C VAL A 10 8.33 0.04 15.95
N GLU A 11 8.01 -0.65 17.05
CA GLU A 11 8.79 -1.78 17.54
C GLU A 11 8.59 -3.02 16.64
N PRO A 12 9.58 -3.93 16.53
CA PRO A 12 9.47 -5.11 15.67
C PRO A 12 8.23 -5.98 15.89
N LYS A 13 7.74 -6.07 17.14
CA LYS A 13 6.51 -6.79 17.49
C LYS A 13 5.24 -6.21 16.85
N GLU A 14 5.30 -4.96 16.38
CA GLU A 14 4.19 -4.26 15.72
C GLU A 14 4.30 -4.34 14.19
N TYR A 15 5.38 -4.91 13.65
CA TYR A 15 5.54 -5.03 12.21
C TYR A 15 4.50 -5.97 11.62
N HIS A 16 3.91 -5.51 10.52
CA HIS A 16 3.18 -6.38 9.64
C HIS A 16 4.14 -7.39 8.99
N PRO A 17 3.77 -8.68 8.84
CA PRO A 17 4.66 -9.69 8.26
C PRO A 17 5.20 -9.34 6.86
N ASN A 18 4.39 -8.70 6.02
CA ASN A 18 4.84 -8.21 4.71
C ASN A 18 5.84 -7.05 4.82
N PHE A 19 5.72 -6.17 5.81
CA PHE A 19 6.70 -5.10 6.04
C PHE A 19 8.04 -5.70 6.49
N GLU A 20 8.01 -6.59 7.48
CA GLU A 20 9.20 -7.26 7.99
C GLU A 20 9.97 -8.00 6.90
N ARG A 21 9.25 -8.72 6.01
CA ARG A 21 9.84 -9.44 4.87
C ARG A 21 10.59 -8.54 3.89
N LEU A 22 10.24 -7.26 3.79
CA LEU A 22 10.89 -6.30 2.88
C LEU A 22 12.08 -5.58 3.51
N LEU A 23 12.32 -5.72 4.81
CA LEU A 23 13.45 -5.07 5.50
C LEU A 23 14.83 -5.50 4.98
N PRO A 24 15.11 -6.78 4.67
CA PRO A 24 16.43 -7.21 4.21
C PRO A 24 16.93 -6.48 2.95
N ASP A 25 18.25 -6.33 2.81
CA ASP A 25 18.87 -5.57 1.71
C ASP A 25 18.67 -6.18 0.32
N THR A 26 18.33 -7.47 0.26
CA THR A 26 17.97 -8.15 -1.01
C THR A 26 16.80 -7.45 -1.71
N TYR A 27 15.92 -6.77 -0.96
CA TYR A 27 14.78 -6.02 -1.48
C TYR A 27 15.08 -4.53 -1.70
N SER A 28 16.33 -4.08 -1.65
CA SER A 28 16.72 -2.66 -1.84
C SER A 28 16.13 -2.03 -3.10
N ASN A 29 16.10 -2.74 -4.22
CA ASN A 29 15.48 -2.26 -5.45
C ASN A 29 13.95 -2.09 -5.34
N ALA A 30 13.28 -3.03 -4.67
CA ALA A 30 11.83 -2.94 -4.42
C ALA A 30 11.50 -1.79 -3.45
N LYS A 31 12.29 -1.63 -2.39
CA LYS A 31 12.19 -0.51 -1.44
C LYS A 31 12.37 0.84 -2.16
N LYS A 32 13.37 0.94 -3.04
CA LYS A 32 13.60 2.12 -3.86
C LYS A 32 12.42 2.41 -4.80
N LEU A 33 11.94 1.40 -5.51
CA LEU A 33 10.79 1.54 -6.42
C LEU A 33 9.54 2.04 -5.69
N PHE A 34 9.25 1.49 -4.51
CA PHE A 34 8.11 1.92 -3.70
C PHE A 34 8.24 3.36 -3.22
N ASN A 35 9.43 3.76 -2.76
CA ASN A 35 9.70 5.17 -2.43
C ASN A 35 9.61 6.10 -3.65
N ASP A 36 9.95 5.62 -4.85
CA ASP A 36 9.78 6.36 -6.10
C ASP A 36 8.29 6.51 -6.46
N TRP A 37 7.47 5.47 -6.23
CA TRP A 37 6.01 5.52 -6.37
C TRP A 37 5.38 6.55 -5.46
N ALA A 38 5.79 6.59 -4.19
CA ALA A 38 5.31 7.55 -3.21
C ALA A 38 5.89 8.97 -3.38
N SER A 39 6.75 9.21 -4.37
CA SER A 39 7.40 10.51 -4.56
C SER A 39 6.38 11.60 -4.91
N GLY A 40 6.16 12.51 -3.96
CA GLY A 40 5.18 13.60 -4.04
C GLY A 40 3.82 13.25 -3.42
N PHE A 41 3.68 12.06 -2.83
CA PHE A 41 2.51 11.69 -2.05
C PHE A 41 2.62 12.32 -0.66
N ASP A 42 1.55 12.96 -0.21
CA ASP A 42 1.52 13.71 1.04
C ASP A 42 1.02 12.84 2.20
N ASP A 43 1.76 12.85 3.31
CA ASP A 43 1.35 12.18 4.55
C ASP A 43 0.48 13.15 5.37
N ARG A 44 -0.76 13.30 4.90
CA ARG A 44 -1.70 14.35 5.33
C ARG A 44 -2.00 14.35 6.83
N ASP A 45 -2.04 13.16 7.46
CA ASP A 45 -2.35 13.00 8.88
C ASP A 45 -1.18 12.44 9.71
N GLY A 46 -0.01 12.23 9.09
CA GLY A 46 1.20 11.74 9.74
C GLY A 46 1.17 10.26 10.10
N LYS A 47 0.20 9.49 9.58
CA LYS A 47 0.06 8.06 9.89
C LYS A 47 0.52 7.15 8.77
N LEU A 48 0.68 7.65 7.55
CA LEU A 48 0.89 6.82 6.36
C LEU A 48 2.08 5.86 6.53
N VAL A 49 3.23 6.36 7.00
CA VAL A 49 4.42 5.51 7.21
C VAL A 49 4.19 4.51 8.34
N LYS A 50 3.52 4.91 9.42
CA LYS A 50 3.23 4.01 10.54
C LYS A 50 2.28 2.89 10.11
N GLU A 51 1.23 3.21 9.37
CA GLU A 51 0.25 2.24 8.85
C GLU A 51 0.88 1.30 7.83
N PHE A 52 1.78 1.80 6.97
CA PHE A 52 2.56 0.92 6.11
C PHE A 52 3.35 -0.14 6.90
N GLN A 53 3.86 0.21 8.08
CA GLN A 53 4.62 -0.71 8.92
C GLN A 53 3.74 -1.69 9.71
N THR A 54 2.52 -1.29 10.12
CA THR A 54 1.68 -2.07 11.03
C THR A 54 0.50 -2.79 10.35
N THR A 55 -0.10 -2.22 9.29
CA THR A 55 -1.23 -2.79 8.55
C THR A 55 -0.88 -3.13 7.10
N PHE A 56 0.09 -2.43 6.53
CA PHE A 56 0.73 -2.66 5.22
C PHE A 56 -0.19 -2.59 4.00
N ASN A 57 -1.17 -3.48 3.87
CA ASN A 57 -1.90 -3.72 2.61
C ASN A 57 -2.67 -2.48 2.13
N SER A 58 -3.33 -1.73 3.03
CA SER A 58 -4.11 -0.55 2.66
C SER A 58 -3.20 0.57 2.16
N THR A 59 -2.13 0.87 2.90
CA THR A 59 -1.17 1.89 2.50
C THR A 59 -0.42 1.51 1.21
N PHE A 60 -0.06 0.23 1.05
CA PHE A 60 0.54 -0.26 -0.19
C PHE A 60 -0.38 0.00 -1.38
N TRP A 61 -1.68 -0.29 -1.23
CA TRP A 61 -2.68 -0.06 -2.26
C TRP A 61 -2.83 1.42 -2.62
N GLU A 62 -2.88 2.31 -1.62
CA GLU A 62 -2.94 3.75 -1.83
C GLU A 62 -1.71 4.29 -2.57
N VAL A 63 -0.49 3.89 -2.15
CA VAL A 63 0.76 4.30 -2.82
C VAL A 63 0.80 3.82 -4.28
N TYR A 64 0.37 2.57 -4.53
CA TYR A 64 0.29 2.03 -5.88
C TYR A 64 -0.71 2.81 -6.75
N LEU A 65 -1.90 3.14 -6.22
CA LEU A 65 -2.89 3.95 -6.92
C LEU A 65 -2.37 5.35 -7.24
N TYR A 66 -1.71 6.02 -6.28
CA TYR A 66 -1.09 7.32 -6.49
C TYR A 66 -0.10 7.29 -7.67
N ALA A 67 0.81 6.31 -7.68
CA ALA A 67 1.77 6.13 -8.76
C ALA A 67 1.09 5.83 -10.11
N THR A 68 0.02 5.04 -10.08
CA THR A 68 -0.78 4.70 -11.28
C THR A 68 -1.45 5.94 -11.86
N PHE A 69 -2.15 6.74 -11.05
CA PHE A 69 -2.80 7.97 -11.51
C PHE A 69 -1.79 8.98 -12.07
N LYS A 70 -0.65 9.13 -11.41
CA LYS A 70 0.46 9.97 -11.89
C LYS A 70 0.98 9.48 -13.24
N LYS A 71 1.19 8.16 -13.40
CA LYS A 71 1.64 7.56 -14.66
C LYS A 71 0.63 7.72 -15.79
N MET A 72 -0.66 7.70 -15.47
CA MET A 72 -1.76 7.94 -16.42
C MET A 72 -1.97 9.43 -16.77
N GLY A 73 -1.22 10.34 -16.14
CA GLY A 73 -1.28 11.77 -16.41
C GLY A 73 -2.48 12.48 -15.77
N PHE A 74 -2.99 11.97 -14.65
CA PHE A 74 -3.95 12.70 -13.84
C PHE A 74 -3.27 13.77 -12.99
N ASN A 75 -3.94 14.91 -12.81
CA ASN A 75 -3.64 15.84 -11.74
C ASN A 75 -4.24 15.27 -10.45
N ILE A 76 -3.47 15.22 -9.37
CA ILE A 76 -3.91 14.64 -8.10
C ILE A 76 -3.94 15.76 -7.06
N ASN A 77 -5.14 16.08 -6.57
CA ASN A 77 -5.35 17.02 -5.49
C ASN A 77 -5.40 16.27 -4.16
N LEU A 78 -4.46 16.58 -3.26
CA LEU A 78 -4.31 15.97 -1.93
C LEU A 78 -4.62 16.97 -0.80
N SER A 79 -5.28 18.09 -1.10
CA SER A 79 -5.53 19.16 -0.12
C SER A 79 -6.45 18.76 1.04
N ASN A 80 -7.22 17.68 0.86
CA ASN A 80 -8.13 17.14 1.88
C ASN A 80 -7.63 15.75 2.32
N ALA A 81 -7.80 15.42 3.61
CA ALA A 81 -7.43 14.12 4.16
C ALA A 81 -8.34 12.98 3.66
N SER A 82 -9.61 13.28 3.35
CA SER A 82 -10.57 12.37 2.75
C SER A 82 -11.39 13.11 1.68
N PRO A 83 -11.84 12.43 0.62
CA PRO A 83 -11.58 11.03 0.22
C PRO A 83 -10.10 10.77 -0.17
N ASN A 84 -9.66 9.52 -0.33
CA ASN A 84 -8.23 9.23 -0.55
C ASN A 84 -7.62 10.04 -1.70
N PHE A 85 -8.31 10.12 -2.85
CA PHE A 85 -7.86 10.90 -4.01
C PHE A 85 -8.99 11.73 -4.63
N HIS A 86 -8.68 12.99 -4.92
CA HIS A 86 -9.41 13.80 -5.89
C HIS A 86 -8.52 13.95 -7.12
N ILE A 87 -8.89 13.30 -8.22
CA ILE A 87 -8.13 13.32 -9.46
C ILE A 87 -8.87 14.06 -10.56
N ASN A 88 -8.12 14.72 -11.42
CA ASN A 88 -8.65 15.47 -12.56
C ASN A 88 -7.87 15.15 -13.84
N LYS A 89 -8.58 15.06 -14.97
CA LYS A 89 -7.97 15.01 -16.30
C LYS A 89 -8.86 15.69 -17.33
N GLY A 90 -8.42 16.85 -17.83
CA GLY A 90 -9.23 17.69 -18.71
C GLY A 90 -10.42 18.28 -17.93
N ASN A 91 -11.63 18.05 -18.41
CA ASN A 91 -12.86 18.57 -17.81
C ASN A 91 -13.57 17.57 -16.88
N ALA A 92 -12.90 16.46 -16.54
CA ALA A 92 -13.47 15.42 -15.68
C ALA A 92 -12.77 15.39 -14.31
N ASP A 93 -13.58 15.53 -13.27
CA ASP A 93 -13.20 15.32 -11.88
C ASP A 93 -13.72 13.97 -11.40
N VAL A 94 -12.85 13.20 -10.74
CA VAL A 94 -13.17 11.90 -10.18
C VAL A 94 -12.72 11.85 -8.72
N ILE A 95 -13.61 11.37 -7.88
CA ILE A 95 -13.34 11.06 -6.48
C ILE A 95 -13.09 9.56 -6.35
N VAL A 96 -11.98 9.18 -5.72
CA VAL A 96 -11.60 7.78 -5.51
C VAL A 96 -11.35 7.53 -4.02
N GLU A 97 -12.06 6.54 -3.49
CA GLU A 97 -11.81 5.96 -2.18
C GLU A 97 -11.17 4.58 -2.37
N ALA A 98 -10.02 4.36 -1.75
CA ALA A 98 -9.23 3.14 -1.89
C ALA A 98 -9.57 2.17 -0.76
N THR A 99 -10.15 1.03 -1.11
CA THR A 99 -10.51 -0.01 -0.13
C THR A 99 -9.89 -1.35 -0.51
N ILE A 100 -9.59 -2.15 0.52
CA ILE A 100 -9.07 -3.52 0.37
C ILE A 100 -9.92 -4.50 1.18
N CYS A 101 -9.88 -5.78 0.82
CA CYS A 101 -10.40 -6.87 1.64
C CYS A 101 -9.22 -7.68 2.17
N ASN A 102 -8.97 -7.59 3.48
CA ASN A 102 -7.99 -8.44 4.14
C ASN A 102 -8.48 -9.88 4.28
N SER A 103 -7.56 -10.79 4.61
CA SER A 103 -7.89 -12.18 4.90
C SER A 103 -8.92 -12.29 6.03
N ALA A 104 -9.91 -13.19 5.85
CA ALA A 104 -10.99 -13.35 6.80
C ALA A 104 -10.48 -13.85 8.18
N VAL A 105 -11.17 -13.45 9.25
CA VAL A 105 -10.85 -13.86 10.62
C VAL A 105 -10.87 -15.40 10.72
N GLY A 106 -9.80 -15.97 11.28
CA GLY A 106 -9.65 -17.42 11.42
C GLY A 106 -9.25 -18.15 10.14
N LYS A 107 -8.95 -17.45 9.05
CA LYS A 107 -8.34 -18.01 7.84
C LYS A 107 -6.86 -17.69 7.77
N VAL A 108 -6.14 -18.52 7.02
CA VAL A 108 -4.70 -18.31 6.77
C VAL A 108 -4.51 -16.99 6.03
N PRO A 109 -3.78 -16.02 6.61
CA PRO A 109 -3.53 -14.75 5.97
C PRO A 109 -2.62 -14.91 4.76
N GLU A 110 -2.66 -13.96 3.83
CA GLU A 110 -1.96 -14.06 2.55
C GLU A 110 -0.45 -14.23 2.67
N TRP A 111 0.16 -13.70 3.73
CA TRP A 111 1.59 -13.89 3.98
C TRP A 111 1.93 -15.31 4.44
N ASP A 112 1.00 -16.08 5.00
CA ASP A 112 1.23 -17.45 5.45
C ASP A 112 0.67 -18.52 4.49
N ARG A 113 0.22 -18.11 3.30
CA ARG A 113 -0.28 -19.05 2.28
C ARG A 113 0.90 -19.79 1.64
N THR A 114 1.08 -21.05 2.02
CA THR A 114 2.05 -21.97 1.42
C THR A 114 1.57 -22.51 0.07
N ASP A 115 2.47 -23.12 -0.72
CA ASP A 115 2.08 -23.83 -1.95
C ASP A 115 1.09 -24.96 -1.68
N GLU A 116 1.20 -25.60 -0.51
CA GLU A 116 0.24 -26.59 -0.02
C GLU A 116 -1.13 -25.96 0.23
N TYR A 117 -1.17 -24.81 0.92
CA TYR A 117 -2.41 -24.06 1.12
C TYR A 117 -3.04 -23.70 -0.22
N LEU A 118 -2.27 -23.15 -1.16
CA LEU A 118 -2.74 -22.78 -2.50
C LEU A 118 -3.28 -24.00 -3.28
N SER A 119 -2.64 -25.16 -3.13
CA SER A 119 -3.07 -26.43 -3.74
C SER A 119 -4.34 -26.98 -3.10
N SER A 120 -4.62 -26.65 -1.84
CA SER A 120 -5.82 -27.05 -1.10
C SER A 120 -7.07 -26.25 -1.50
N ILE A 121 -6.89 -25.07 -2.11
CA ILE A 121 -8.01 -24.25 -2.55
C ILE A 121 -8.75 -25.01 -3.67
N PRO A 122 -10.06 -25.29 -3.54
CA PRO A 122 -10.80 -25.95 -4.59
C PRO A 122 -10.66 -25.19 -5.91
N LYS A 123 -10.12 -25.84 -6.94
CA LYS A 123 -9.93 -25.25 -8.28
C LYS A 123 -11.24 -24.98 -9.03
N ARG A 124 -12.38 -25.01 -8.34
CA ARG A 124 -13.71 -24.83 -8.91
C ARG A 124 -14.40 -23.69 -8.22
N PHE A 125 -14.33 -22.52 -8.82
CA PHE A 125 -15.33 -21.45 -8.70
C PHE A 125 -15.13 -20.48 -9.85
N TRP A 126 -15.40 -20.92 -11.09
CA TRP A 126 -16.19 -20.25 -12.15
C TRP A 126 -16.54 -21.34 -13.17
#